data_AF-A0A1Y2EBE0-F1
#
_entry.id   AF-A0A1Y2EBE0-F1
#
_cell.length_a   1.000
_cell.length_b   1.000
_cell.length_c   1.000
_cell.angle_alpha   90.00
_cell.angle_beta   90.00
_cell.angle_gamma   90.00
#
_symmetry.space_group_name_H-M   'P 1'
#
loop_
_entity.id
_entity.type
_entity.pdbx_description
1 polymer ?
#
loop_
_entity_poly.entity_id
_entity_poly.type
_entity_poly.pdbx_seq_one_letter_code
_entity_poly.pdbx_strand_id
1 'polypeptide(L)'
;MRVLAIASSILYIATSALAAQPTSDFCAFETPIENEELVAGTDFLIKWTNSGKYTGKVKIDLMAGKDANSLTEAGLVNSNYDVDALSLTWPVWTSLGTEPMYGFLCTLEENEDIFQWSKPFTIKKSS
;
A
#
# COMPACT_ATOMS: atom_id res chain seq x y z
N MET A 1 -3.95 -3.11 53.53
CA MET A 1 -4.54 -1.87 52.95
C MET A 1 -3.41 -0.84 53.00
N ARG A 2 -2.79 -0.32 51.93
CA ARG A 2 -3.05 -0.22 50.48
C ARG A 2 -1.68 -0.26 49.76
N VAL A 3 -1.65 -0.90 48.60
CA VAL A 3 -0.55 -0.85 47.63
C VAL A 3 -0.65 0.47 46.86
N LEU A 4 0.47 1.15 46.63
CA LEU A 4 0.56 2.23 45.62
C LEU A 4 1.67 1.88 44.65
N ALA A 5 1.30 1.18 43.58
CA ALA A 5 2.12 1.00 42.40
C ALA A 5 2.06 2.31 41.59
N ILE A 6 3.21 2.96 41.38
CA ILE A 6 3.31 4.12 40.51
C ILE A 6 3.48 3.59 39.09
N ALA A 7 2.38 3.54 38.34
CA ALA A 7 2.42 3.24 36.92
C ALA A 7 3.08 4.41 36.17
N SER A 8 4.31 4.20 35.70
CA SER A 8 4.97 5.13 34.78
C SER A 8 4.43 4.87 33.37
N SER A 9 3.54 5.71 32.90
CA SER A 9 3.11 5.73 31.50
C SER A 9 4.27 6.24 30.63
N ILE A 10 4.93 5.31 29.93
CA ILE A 10 5.86 5.65 28.86
C ILE A 10 5.00 6.20 27.72
N LEU A 11 5.11 7.51 27.48
CA LEU A 11 4.49 8.19 26.35
C LEU A 11 5.15 7.67 25.06
N TYR A 12 4.44 6.85 24.30
CA TYR A 12 4.85 6.48 22.94
C TYR A 12 4.66 7.71 22.06
N ILE A 13 5.75 8.42 21.76
CA ILE A 13 5.73 9.49 20.77
C ILE A 13 5.68 8.79 19.41
N ALA A 14 4.50 8.73 18.79
CA ALA A 14 4.39 8.39 17.38
C ALA A 14 5.14 9.48 16.60
N THR A 15 6.37 9.18 16.21
CA THR A 15 7.12 9.99 15.25
C THR A 15 6.29 10.06 13.99
N SER A 16 5.81 11.24 13.67
CA SER A 16 5.17 11.52 12.39
C SER A 16 6.11 11.05 11.29
N ALA A 17 5.65 10.11 10.45
CA ALA A 17 6.33 9.62 9.26
C ALA A 17 6.40 10.75 8.22
N LEU A 18 7.20 11.78 8.51
CA LEU A 18 7.50 12.85 7.58
C LEU A 18 8.66 12.37 6.71
N ALA A 19 8.33 12.04 5.46
CA ALA A 19 9.25 11.88 4.33
C ALA A 19 10.23 10.68 4.37
N ALA A 20 9.77 9.49 4.79
CA ALA A 20 10.45 8.29 4.33
C ALA A 20 10.34 8.25 2.79
N GLN A 21 11.47 8.13 2.10
CA GLN A 21 11.50 7.99 0.65
C GLN A 21 11.18 6.53 0.28
N PRO A 22 10.47 6.28 -0.82
CA PRO A 22 10.29 4.91 -1.28
C PRO A 22 11.64 4.22 -1.51
N THR A 23 11.71 2.95 -1.15
CA THR A 23 12.91 2.14 -1.29
C THR A 23 13.13 1.80 -2.76
N SER A 24 14.23 2.29 -3.34
CA SER A 24 14.61 1.95 -4.71
C SER A 24 14.79 0.44 -4.86
N ASP A 25 14.45 -0.08 -6.03
CA ASP A 25 14.66 -1.49 -6.42
C ASP A 25 13.86 -2.53 -5.60
N PHE A 26 12.94 -2.08 -4.75
CA PHE A 26 11.97 -2.90 -4.02
C PHE A 26 10.59 -2.70 -4.65
N CYS A 27 9.88 -3.80 -4.94
CA CYS A 27 8.49 -3.82 -5.39
C CYS A 27 8.16 -2.71 -6.41
N ALA A 28 9.03 -2.53 -7.41
CA ALA A 28 8.92 -1.45 -8.37
C ALA A 28 7.80 -1.76 -9.38
N PHE A 29 6.64 -1.17 -9.16
CA PHE A 29 5.43 -1.42 -9.94
C PHE A 29 5.62 -1.13 -11.44
N GLU A 30 5.22 -2.10 -12.26
CA GLU A 30 5.07 -1.98 -13.71
C GLU A 30 3.62 -1.68 -14.10
N THR A 31 2.66 -2.27 -13.37
CA THR A 31 1.24 -1.95 -13.46
C THR A 31 0.68 -1.64 -12.08
N PRO A 32 -0.20 -0.63 -11.96
CA PRO A 32 -0.77 0.19 -13.03
C PRO A 32 0.23 1.20 -13.61
N ILE A 33 0.01 1.55 -14.89
CA ILE A 33 0.76 2.64 -15.53
C ILE A 33 0.17 3.99 -15.09
N GLU A 34 0.92 5.07 -15.34
CA GLU A 34 0.49 6.41 -14.96
C GLU A 34 -0.82 6.81 -15.66
N ASN A 35 -1.81 7.26 -14.88
CA ASN A 35 -3.15 7.66 -15.34
C ASN A 35 -3.95 6.53 -16.01
N GLU A 36 -3.62 5.27 -15.73
CA GLU A 36 -4.46 4.15 -16.13
C GLU A 36 -5.85 4.26 -15.47
N GLU A 37 -6.91 3.99 -16.23
CA GLU A 37 -8.28 3.95 -15.72
C GLU A 37 -8.73 2.49 -15.59
N LEU A 38 -8.88 2.03 -14.35
CA LEU A 38 -9.38 0.69 -14.05
C LEU A 38 -10.92 0.68 -13.94
N VAL A 39 -11.52 -0.50 -14.10
CA VAL A 39 -12.98 -0.67 -13.96
C VAL A 39 -13.29 -1.44 -12.69
N ALA A 40 -14.11 -0.86 -11.82
CA ALA A 40 -14.60 -1.56 -10.63
C ALA A 40 -15.35 -2.84 -11.03
N GLY A 41 -15.19 -3.92 -10.24
CA GLY A 41 -15.77 -5.23 -10.51
C GLY A 41 -15.04 -6.08 -11.55
N THR A 42 -13.85 -5.67 -12.00
CA THR A 42 -13.00 -6.46 -12.90
C THR A 42 -11.75 -6.97 -12.21
N ASP A 43 -11.14 -8.03 -12.74
CA ASP A 43 -9.85 -8.51 -12.27
C ASP A 43 -8.74 -7.67 -12.89
N PHE A 44 -7.85 -7.15 -12.05
CA PHE A 44 -6.68 -6.38 -12.46
C PHE A 44 -5.39 -7.10 -12.08
N LEU A 45 -4.45 -7.20 -13.02
CA LEU A 45 -3.15 -7.81 -12.79
C LEU A 45 -2.13 -6.73 -12.39
N ILE A 46 -1.82 -6.70 -11.09
CA ILE A 46 -0.76 -5.88 -10.51
C ILE A 46 0.56 -6.58 -10.81
N LYS A 47 1.56 -5.84 -11.30
CA LYS A 47 2.90 -6.35 -11.61
C LYS A 47 3.96 -5.43 -11.05
N TRP A 48 5.05 -6.02 -10.60
CA TRP A 48 6.21 -5.28 -10.13
C TRP A 48 7.49 -6.05 -10.46
N THR A 49 8.61 -5.34 -10.35
CA THR A 49 9.94 -5.93 -10.35
C THR A 49 10.53 -5.89 -8.95
N ASN A 50 11.39 -6.87 -8.65
CA ASN A 50 12.20 -6.90 -7.45
C ASN A 50 13.64 -7.16 -7.86
N SER A 51 14.60 -6.43 -7.29
CA SER A 51 16.01 -6.58 -7.65
C SER A 51 16.67 -7.84 -7.09
N GLY A 52 15.96 -8.61 -6.25
CA GLY A 52 16.51 -9.74 -5.50
C GLY A 52 17.33 -9.34 -4.27
N LYS A 53 17.50 -8.04 -4.00
CA LYS A 53 18.12 -7.53 -2.75
C LYS A 53 17.20 -7.70 -1.54
N TYR A 54 15.89 -7.79 -1.79
CA TYR A 54 14.85 -7.89 -0.78
C TYR A 54 14.12 -9.21 -0.97
N THR A 55 13.93 -9.96 0.11
CA THR A 55 13.25 -11.25 0.11
C THR A 55 12.26 -11.26 1.26
N GLY A 56 11.16 -11.99 1.12
CA GLY A 56 10.19 -12.14 2.20
C GLY A 56 8.77 -11.84 1.76
N LYS A 57 7.93 -11.53 2.74
CA LYS A 57 6.51 -11.30 2.53
C LYS A 57 6.19 -9.83 2.46
N VAL A 58 5.30 -9.48 1.55
CA VAL A 58 4.80 -8.12 1.34
C VAL A 58 3.30 -8.07 1.57
N LYS A 59 2.88 -6.88 2.02
CA LYS A 59 1.49 -6.44 1.96
C LYS A 59 1.36 -5.40 0.85
N ILE A 60 0.21 -5.41 0.18
CA ILE A 60 -0.18 -4.40 -0.79
C ILE A 60 -1.45 -3.75 -0.27
N ASP A 61 -1.38 -2.45 -0.04
CA ASP A 61 -2.51 -1.62 0.40
C ASP A 61 -2.99 -0.76 -0.76
N LEU A 62 -4.30 -0.64 -0.91
CA LEU A 62 -4.93 0.35 -1.79
C LEU A 62 -5.00 1.67 -1.03
N MET A 63 -4.54 2.73 -1.68
CA MET A 63 -4.53 4.09 -1.18
C MET A 63 -5.43 4.93 -2.08
N ALA A 64 -6.24 5.82 -1.51
CA ALA A 64 -7.18 6.65 -2.26
C ALA A 64 -7.29 8.05 -1.67
N GLY A 65 -7.62 9.03 -2.51
CA GLY A 65 -7.83 10.40 -2.08
C GLY A 65 -8.06 11.37 -3.22
N LYS A 66 -8.13 12.66 -2.87
CA LYS A 66 -8.36 13.75 -3.82
C LYS A 66 -7.19 13.98 -4.78
N ASP A 67 -5.97 13.85 -4.28
CA ASP A 67 -4.72 14.00 -5.02
C ASP A 67 -3.59 13.20 -4.34
N ALA A 68 -2.40 13.19 -4.95
CA ALA A 68 -1.27 12.39 -4.50
C ALA A 68 -0.79 12.74 -3.07
N ASN A 69 -1.09 13.94 -2.57
CA ASN A 69 -0.71 14.36 -1.22
C ASN A 69 -1.77 14.02 -0.17
N SER A 70 -2.95 13.57 -0.60
CA SER A 70 -4.08 13.27 0.29
C SER A 70 -4.47 11.79 0.26
N LEU A 71 -3.59 10.91 -0.20
CA LEU A 71 -3.85 9.48 -0.25
C LEU A 71 -3.88 8.90 1.17
N THR A 72 -4.98 8.24 1.50
CA THR A 72 -5.16 7.48 2.74
C THR A 72 -5.47 6.03 2.43
N GLU A 73 -5.22 5.14 3.39
CA GLU A 73 -5.53 3.71 3.25
C GLU A 73 -7.03 3.51 2.98
N ALA A 74 -7.32 2.87 1.85
CA ALA A 74 -8.67 2.55 1.38
C ALA A 74 -8.99 1.06 1.53
N GLY A 75 -7.98 0.21 1.73
CA GLY A 75 -8.15 -1.19 2.10
C GLY A 75 -6.94 -2.05 1.75
N LEU A 76 -6.84 -3.21 2.40
CA LEU A 76 -5.80 -4.21 2.14
C LEU A 76 -6.12 -5.00 0.86
N VAL A 77 -5.25 -4.93 -0.15
CA VAL A 77 -5.37 -5.72 -1.39
C VAL A 77 -4.93 -7.16 -1.14
N ASN A 78 -3.78 -7.34 -0.49
CA ASN A 78 -3.28 -8.66 -0.09
C ASN A 78 -2.17 -8.53 0.97
N SER A 79 -1.95 -9.60 1.73
CA SER A 79 -0.86 -9.74 2.70
C SER A 79 -0.26 -11.13 2.63
N ASN A 80 0.88 -11.35 3.30
CA ASN A 80 1.64 -12.58 3.29
C ASN A 80 1.99 -13.06 1.86
N TYR A 81 2.16 -12.11 0.94
CA TYR A 81 2.45 -12.39 -0.47
C TYR A 81 3.95 -12.40 -0.71
N ASP A 82 4.45 -13.28 -1.58
CA ASP A 82 5.89 -13.32 -1.84
C ASP A 82 6.34 -12.15 -2.71
N VAL A 83 7.37 -11.41 -2.30
CA VAL A 83 7.89 -10.30 -3.11
C VAL A 83 8.42 -10.79 -4.47
N ASP A 84 8.88 -12.04 -4.54
CA ASP A 84 9.42 -12.65 -5.77
C ASP A 84 8.34 -13.34 -6.63
N ALA A 85 7.06 -13.23 -6.27
CA ALA A 85 5.96 -13.64 -7.14
C ALA A 85 5.74 -12.68 -8.32
N LEU A 86 6.24 -11.44 -8.22
CA LEU A 86 6.28 -10.39 -9.26
C LEU A 86 4.93 -9.95 -9.86
N SER A 87 3.84 -10.60 -9.47
CA SER A 87 2.50 -10.25 -9.92
C SER A 87 1.43 -10.76 -8.96
N LEU A 88 0.30 -10.08 -8.93
CA LEU A 88 -0.88 -10.43 -8.15
C LEU A 88 -2.14 -10.05 -8.93
N THR A 89 -3.11 -10.95 -9.01
CA THR A 89 -4.45 -10.60 -9.51
C THR A 89 -5.29 -10.06 -8.35
N TRP A 90 -5.76 -8.83 -8.50
CA TRP A 90 -6.65 -8.17 -7.55
C TRP A 90 -8.04 -7.97 -8.17
N PRO A 91 -9.11 -8.47 -7.54
CA PRO A 91 -10.46 -8.12 -7.94
C PRO A 91 -10.72 -6.66 -7.51
N VAL A 92 -10.79 -5.75 -8.48
CA VAL A 92 -11.08 -4.34 -8.22
C VAL A 92 -12.46 -4.26 -7.57
N TRP A 93 -12.52 -3.84 -6.30
CA TRP A 93 -13.78 -3.90 -5.54
C TRP A 93 -14.87 -3.01 -6.18
N THR A 94 -16.10 -3.53 -6.25
CA THR A 94 -17.25 -2.83 -6.88
C THR A 94 -17.65 -1.54 -6.18
N SER A 95 -17.23 -1.36 -4.91
CA SER A 95 -17.46 -0.14 -4.14
C SER A 95 -16.56 1.04 -4.54
N LEU A 96 -15.51 0.80 -5.34
CA LEU A 96 -14.53 1.81 -5.72
C LEU A 96 -15.01 2.71 -6.88
N GLY A 97 -14.19 3.73 -7.19
CA GLY A 97 -14.45 4.73 -8.21
C GLY A 97 -15.24 5.93 -7.72
N THR A 98 -15.17 6.23 -6.42
CA THR A 98 -15.68 7.48 -5.83
C THR A 98 -14.57 8.51 -5.62
N GLU A 99 -13.34 8.06 -5.40
CA GLU A 99 -12.19 8.95 -5.24
C GLU A 99 -11.57 9.29 -6.61
N PRO A 100 -11.05 10.51 -6.78
CA PRO A 100 -10.45 10.93 -8.04
C PRO A 100 -9.05 10.36 -8.28
N MET A 101 -8.37 9.83 -7.25
CA MET A 101 -7.04 9.24 -7.38
C MET A 101 -6.88 8.03 -6.47
N TYR A 102 -6.20 7.02 -7.02
CA TYR A 102 -5.81 5.81 -6.33
C TYR A 102 -4.31 5.52 -6.54
N GLY A 103 -3.74 4.75 -5.63
CA GLY A 103 -2.38 4.24 -5.70
C GLY A 103 -2.26 2.94 -4.92
N PHE A 104 -1.22 2.15 -5.18
CA PHE A 104 -0.84 1.03 -4.33
C PHE A 104 0.39 1.37 -3.51
N LEU A 105 0.40 0.87 -2.28
CA LEU A 105 1.57 0.86 -1.41
C LEU A 105 1.98 -0.59 -1.18
N CYS A 106 3.18 -0.95 -1.60
CA CYS A 106 3.79 -2.24 -1.31
C CYS A 106 4.77 -2.08 -0.16
N THR A 107 4.63 -2.90 0.89
CA THR A 107 5.45 -2.79 2.11
C THR A 107 5.95 -4.17 2.50
N LEU A 108 7.24 -4.26 2.88
CA LEU A 108 7.81 -5.49 3.41
C LEU A 108 7.29 -5.73 4.83
N GLU A 109 6.70 -6.89 5.10
CA GLU A 109 6.02 -7.17 6.37
C GLU A 109 6.98 -7.29 7.56
N GLU A 110 8.21 -7.75 7.32
CA GLU A 110 9.24 -7.85 8.36
C GLU A 110 9.93 -6.52 8.66
N ASN A 111 9.80 -5.52 7.78
CA ASN A 111 10.38 -4.19 7.94
C ASN A 111 9.60 -3.14 7.15
N GLU A 112 8.70 -2.44 7.83
CA GLU A 112 7.81 -1.46 7.21
C GLU A 112 8.52 -0.18 6.71
N ASP A 113 9.81 0.02 7.06
CA ASP A 113 10.63 1.08 6.46
C ASP A 113 10.96 0.78 4.98
N ILE A 114 10.80 -0.46 4.54
CA ILE A 114 10.99 -0.90 3.15
C ILE A 114 9.62 -0.92 2.46
N PHE A 115 9.36 0.12 1.68
CA PHE A 115 8.11 0.26 0.93
C PHE A 115 8.33 0.92 -0.44
N GLN A 116 7.35 0.77 -1.32
CA GLN A 116 7.32 1.39 -2.64
C GLN A 116 5.90 1.76 -3.05
N TRP A 117 5.76 2.86 -3.79
CA TRP A 117 4.50 3.36 -4.32
C TRP A 117 4.32 2.99 -5.78
N SER A 118 3.08 2.70 -6.19
CA SER A 118 2.75 2.64 -7.61
C SER A 118 2.68 4.03 -8.25
N LYS A 119 2.54 4.07 -9.57
CA LYS A 119 2.05 5.26 -10.25
C LYS A 119 0.58 5.52 -9.86
N PRO A 120 0.14 6.79 -9.83
CA PRO A 120 -1.26 7.10 -9.58
C PRO A 120 -2.12 6.65 -10.76
N PHE A 121 -3.33 6.19 -10.43
CA PHE A 121 -4.32 5.70 -11.39
C PHE A 121 -5.73 6.09 -10.94
N THR A 122 -6.72 5.87 -11.80
CA THR A 122 -8.13 6.12 -11.48
C THR A 122 -8.93 4.83 -11.57
N ILE A 123 -10.09 4.81 -10.91
CA ILE A 123 -11.05 3.72 -11.00
C ILE A 123 -12.38 4.32 -11.40
N LYS A 124 -13.02 3.80 -12.45
CA LYS A 124 -14.42 4.11 -12.75
C LYS A 124 -15.34 3.06 -12.15
N LYS A 125 -16.52 3.50 -11.72
CA LYS A 125 -17.59 2.58 -11.30
C LYS A 125 -17.99 1.66 -12.46
N SER A 126 -18.29 0.41 -12.14
CA SER A 126 -19.05 -0.43 -13.05
C SER A 126 -20.44 0.19 -13.25
N SER A 127 -20.89 0.23 -14.50
CA SER A 127 -22.25 0.63 -14.86
C SER A 127 -23.27 -0.45 -14.50
#